data_AF-A0A0W0WW60-F1
#
_entry.id   AF-A0A0W0WW60-F1
#
_cell.length_a   1.000
_cell.length_b   1.000
_cell.length_c   1.000
_cell.angle_alpha   90.00
_cell.angle_beta   90.00
_cell.angle_gamma   90.00
#
_symmetry.space_group_name_H-M   'P 1'
#
loop_
_entity.id
_entity.type
_entity.pdbx_description
1 polymer ?
#
loop_
_entity_poly.entity_id
_entity_poly.type
_entity_poly.pdbx_seq_one_letter_code
_entity_poly.pdbx_strand_id
1 'polypeptide(L)'
;MRQSYTIVDIYDFDLTIAEKHTAKSPSAYAPEDNTKSGLKGQVVHEGNRFSAVATFHQDPKYVLSYFLPLLGLTEQDLQTAEPEIELFDHHQFTKFYFKGCPQPFIVATPRLDNYEKNRDFIWRNGKNLMLTSLKEAIPSSEYHYYDDTERCYTQAYLLNFLYCYHVDGTRPDFYVKDKRQLGPGIELANYLNCYLVYAQEKLKTLRKEDSMSQLGESLRALSIYNTSEGKEKEKELEPSSELVVEAKEASQESSLLAKQIPVIIKLIEFLNSMSTDAIEGLELLNEGELEPIIKKWEIKAETSLENYISQTQKNRIAAEEYHSDDDHYENSSFLG
;
A
#
# COMPACT_ATOMS: atom_id res chain seq x y z
N MET A 1 15.37 -2.77 -4.64
CA MET A 1 14.42 -1.63 -4.59
C MET A 1 14.24 -1.22 -3.13
N ARG A 2 14.40 0.07 -2.81
CA ARG A 2 14.26 0.65 -1.45
C ARG A 2 12.82 1.06 -1.12
N GLN A 3 11.83 0.17 -1.20
CA GLN A 3 10.43 0.59 -1.08
C GLN A 3 9.70 -0.12 0.05
N SER A 4 10.03 0.26 1.27
CA SER A 4 9.23 -0.02 2.46
C SER A 4 8.04 0.95 2.63
N TYR A 5 7.99 2.02 1.82
CA TYR A 5 6.96 3.05 1.90
C TYR A 5 6.50 3.47 0.50
N THR A 6 5.25 3.09 0.17
CA THR A 6 4.56 3.40 -1.07
C THR A 6 3.25 4.13 -0.77
N ILE A 7 2.84 5.04 -1.65
CA ILE A 7 1.58 5.77 -1.59
C ILE A 7 0.80 5.48 -2.87
N VAL A 8 -0.49 5.20 -2.76
CA VAL A 8 -1.39 5.07 -3.91
C VAL A 8 -2.48 6.13 -3.82
N ASP A 9 -2.57 6.99 -4.83
CA ASP A 9 -3.69 7.92 -4.99
C ASP A 9 -4.69 7.32 -5.98
N ILE A 10 -5.93 7.12 -5.52
CA ILE A 10 -7.05 6.59 -6.30
C ILE A 10 -8.01 7.73 -6.56
N TYR A 11 -8.21 8.06 -7.83
CA TYR A 11 -9.12 9.12 -8.23
C TYR A 11 -10.40 8.55 -8.82
N ASP A 12 -11.56 9.13 -8.49
CA ASP A 12 -12.65 9.14 -9.46
C ASP A 12 -12.29 10.03 -10.66
N PHE A 13 -13.02 9.87 -11.75
CA PHE A 13 -12.76 10.57 -12.99
C PHE A 13 -13.72 11.75 -13.23
N ASP A 14 -14.99 11.47 -13.50
CA ASP A 14 -15.98 12.51 -13.78
C ASP A 14 -16.14 13.44 -12.57
N LEU A 15 -16.16 14.76 -12.80
CA LEU A 15 -16.25 15.80 -11.76
C LEU A 15 -15.15 15.80 -10.68
N THR A 16 -14.26 14.82 -10.67
CA THR A 16 -13.08 14.77 -9.79
C THR A 16 -11.83 15.22 -10.54
N ILE A 17 -11.54 14.61 -11.68
CA ILE A 17 -10.45 14.99 -12.60
C ILE A 17 -11.00 15.84 -13.74
N ALA A 18 -12.11 15.40 -14.33
CA ALA A 18 -12.80 16.15 -15.37
C ALA A 18 -13.67 17.26 -14.75
N GLU A 19 -13.86 18.37 -15.46
CA GLU A 19 -14.76 19.45 -15.05
C GLU A 19 -16.24 19.09 -15.23
N LYS A 20 -16.55 18.21 -16.20
CA LYS A 20 -17.91 17.80 -16.56
C LYS A 20 -18.00 16.29 -16.68
N HIS A 21 -19.20 15.76 -16.53
CA HIS A 21 -19.52 14.36 -16.81
C HIS A 21 -19.33 14.03 -18.30
N THR A 22 -18.44 13.08 -18.60
CA THR A 22 -18.13 12.67 -19.96
C THR A 22 -18.78 11.33 -20.34
N ALA A 23 -19.19 10.51 -19.38
CA ALA A 23 -19.62 9.12 -19.63
C ALA A 23 -20.72 8.94 -20.69
N LYS A 24 -21.61 9.93 -20.88
CA LYS A 24 -22.68 9.89 -21.90
C LYS A 24 -22.31 10.53 -23.23
N SER A 25 -21.26 11.36 -23.27
CA SER A 25 -20.88 12.14 -24.46
C SER A 25 -19.38 12.39 -24.48
N PRO A 26 -18.55 11.33 -24.52
CA PRO A 26 -17.09 11.48 -24.42
C PRO A 26 -16.51 12.27 -25.60
N SER A 27 -17.12 12.21 -26.78
CA SER A 27 -16.68 12.98 -27.96
C SER A 27 -16.87 14.49 -27.85
N ALA A 28 -17.62 14.97 -26.85
CA ALA A 28 -17.87 16.40 -26.65
C ALA A 28 -16.80 17.09 -25.78
N TYR A 29 -15.89 16.32 -25.18
CA TYR A 29 -14.91 16.83 -24.22
C TYR A 29 -13.55 16.20 -24.47
N ALA A 30 -12.50 16.99 -24.31
CA ALA A 30 -11.12 16.54 -24.42
C ALA A 30 -10.32 16.92 -23.15
N PRO A 31 -9.14 16.32 -22.93
CA PRO A 31 -8.29 16.69 -21.80
C PRO A 31 -7.95 18.17 -21.76
N GLU A 32 -7.78 18.82 -22.91
CA GLU A 32 -7.31 20.20 -23.03
C GLU A 32 -8.34 21.24 -22.53
N ASP A 33 -9.63 20.91 -22.57
CA ASP A 33 -10.72 21.84 -22.30
C ASP A 33 -11.67 21.42 -21.17
N ASN A 34 -11.46 20.24 -20.58
CA ASN A 34 -12.34 19.67 -19.57
C ASN A 34 -11.58 19.02 -18.40
N THR A 35 -10.30 19.33 -18.20
CA THR A 35 -9.52 18.88 -17.02
C THR A 35 -9.51 19.97 -15.95
N LYS A 36 -9.80 19.63 -14.69
CA LYS A 36 -9.75 20.59 -13.59
C LYS A 36 -8.36 21.21 -13.43
N SER A 37 -8.33 22.52 -13.17
CA SER A 37 -7.08 23.21 -12.84
C SER A 37 -6.54 22.80 -11.46
N GLY A 38 -5.23 22.97 -11.23
CA GLY A 38 -4.60 22.63 -9.94
C GLY A 38 -4.17 21.17 -9.76
N LEU A 39 -4.50 20.28 -10.71
CA LEU A 39 -4.10 18.86 -10.69
C LEU A 39 -2.61 18.63 -11.05
N LYS A 40 -1.99 19.57 -11.77
CA LYS A 40 -0.60 19.42 -12.21
C LYS A 40 0.34 19.32 -11.01
N GLY A 41 1.12 18.24 -10.95
CA GLY A 41 2.00 17.92 -9.83
C GLY A 41 1.31 17.27 -8.62
N GLN A 42 -0.02 17.15 -8.62
CA GLN A 42 -0.74 16.32 -7.63
C GLN A 42 -0.87 14.87 -8.10
N VAL A 43 -1.15 14.68 -9.40
CA VAL A 43 -1.19 13.38 -10.03
C VAL A 43 0.25 12.93 -10.33
N VAL A 44 0.68 11.85 -9.69
CA VAL A 44 2.05 11.30 -9.79
C VAL A 44 1.96 9.80 -10.00
N HIS A 45 2.79 9.27 -10.90
CA HIS A 45 2.89 7.82 -11.15
C HIS A 45 4.34 7.43 -11.38
N GLU A 46 5.17 7.63 -10.35
CA GLU A 46 6.60 7.35 -10.40
C GLU A 46 7.19 7.17 -8.99
N GLY A 47 8.40 6.60 -8.93
CA GLY A 47 9.11 6.41 -7.68
C GLY A 47 8.31 5.54 -6.72
N ASN A 48 7.88 6.12 -5.59
CA ASN A 48 7.09 5.44 -4.55
C ASN A 48 5.66 5.99 -4.41
N ARG A 49 5.18 6.74 -5.40
CA ARG A 49 3.82 7.30 -5.40
C ARG A 49 3.14 7.01 -6.72
N PHE A 50 2.03 6.28 -6.67
CA PHE A 50 1.35 5.76 -7.85
C PHE A 50 -0.09 6.25 -7.91
N SER A 51 -0.52 6.69 -9.08
CA SER A 51 -1.93 7.01 -9.34
C SER A 51 -2.66 5.81 -9.93
N ALA A 52 -3.92 5.64 -9.52
CA ALA A 52 -4.90 4.71 -10.08
C ALA A 52 -6.27 5.41 -10.18
N VAL A 53 -7.21 4.81 -10.91
CA VAL A 53 -8.54 5.39 -11.15
C VAL A 53 -9.63 4.37 -10.80
N ALA A 54 -10.69 4.81 -10.12
CA ALA A 54 -11.90 4.03 -9.87
C ALA A 54 -13.12 4.81 -10.35
N THR A 55 -13.65 4.45 -11.52
CA THR A 55 -14.65 5.26 -12.22
C THR A 55 -15.82 4.44 -12.76
N PHE A 56 -16.96 5.09 -12.98
CA PHE A 56 -18.09 4.57 -13.77
C PHE A 56 -18.01 4.98 -15.25
N HIS A 57 -16.83 5.25 -15.78
CA HIS A 57 -16.64 5.40 -17.22
C HIS A 57 -16.56 4.00 -17.89
N GLN A 58 -17.03 3.88 -19.13
CA GLN A 58 -16.96 2.63 -19.91
C GLN A 58 -15.67 2.51 -20.75
N ASP A 59 -15.04 3.65 -21.03
CA ASP A 59 -13.84 3.70 -21.88
C ASP A 59 -12.61 4.07 -21.03
N PRO A 60 -11.77 3.08 -20.67
CA PRO A 60 -10.55 3.32 -19.89
C PRO A 60 -9.46 4.02 -20.69
N LYS A 61 -9.42 3.92 -22.03
CA LYS A 61 -8.45 4.66 -22.87
C LYS A 61 -8.81 6.15 -22.89
N TYR A 62 -10.11 6.48 -22.96
CA TYR A 62 -10.58 7.86 -22.80
C TYR A 62 -10.18 8.44 -21.45
N VAL A 63 -10.39 7.70 -20.36
CA VAL A 63 -9.97 8.12 -19.02
C VAL A 63 -8.46 8.36 -18.97
N LEU A 64 -7.65 7.43 -19.49
CA LEU A 64 -6.19 7.56 -19.53
C LEU A 64 -5.75 8.85 -20.26
N SER A 65 -6.44 9.26 -21.32
CA SER A 65 -6.09 10.47 -22.08
C SER A 65 -6.07 11.74 -21.24
N TYR A 66 -6.86 11.82 -20.16
CA TYR A 66 -6.84 12.94 -19.21
C TYR A 66 -5.62 12.90 -18.27
N PHE A 67 -5.14 11.69 -17.94
CA PHE A 67 -4.02 11.52 -17.01
C PHE A 67 -2.66 11.66 -17.68
N LEU A 68 -2.51 11.27 -18.95
CA LEU A 68 -1.26 11.41 -19.70
C LEU A 68 -0.64 12.83 -19.59
N PRO A 69 -1.35 13.92 -19.93
CA PRO A 69 -0.79 15.27 -19.82
C PRO A 69 -0.52 15.69 -18.37
N LEU A 70 -1.31 15.21 -17.40
CA LEU A 70 -1.08 15.47 -15.97
C LEU A 70 0.21 14.80 -15.45
N LEU A 71 0.53 13.62 -15.99
CA LEU A 71 1.76 12.88 -15.73
C LEU A 71 2.95 13.37 -16.55
N GLY A 72 2.75 14.31 -17.49
CA GLY A 72 3.78 14.75 -18.43
C GLY A 72 4.18 13.67 -19.45
N LEU A 73 3.28 12.73 -19.73
CA LEU A 73 3.46 11.60 -20.63
C LEU A 73 2.57 11.72 -21.87
N THR A 74 2.83 10.86 -22.85
CA THR A 74 2.05 10.70 -24.08
C THR A 74 1.78 9.22 -24.34
N GLU A 75 0.95 8.89 -25.34
CA GLU A 75 0.71 7.50 -25.73
C GLU A 75 2.01 6.77 -26.17
N GLN A 76 3.03 7.50 -26.63
CA GLN A 76 4.32 6.91 -27.01
C GLN A 76 5.10 6.36 -25.82
N ASP A 77 4.74 6.77 -24.60
CA ASP A 77 5.38 6.32 -23.36
C ASP A 77 4.79 5.01 -22.84
N LEU A 78 3.71 4.50 -23.47
CA LEU A 78 3.18 3.17 -23.20
C LEU A 78 4.15 2.08 -23.69
N GLN A 79 4.34 1.03 -22.89
CA GLN A 79 5.16 -0.14 -23.24
C GLN A 79 4.48 -1.01 -24.29
N THR A 80 3.15 -1.12 -24.23
CA THR A 80 2.33 -1.94 -25.14
C THR A 80 1.21 -1.12 -25.75
N ALA A 81 0.85 -1.44 -26.99
CA ALA A 81 -0.27 -0.79 -27.68
C ALA A 81 -1.64 -1.21 -27.11
N GLU A 82 -1.75 -2.46 -26.63
CA GLU A 82 -2.94 -2.95 -25.95
C GLU A 82 -2.69 -3.11 -24.45
N PRO A 83 -3.65 -2.70 -23.61
CA PRO A 83 -3.57 -2.86 -22.16
C PRO A 83 -3.84 -4.31 -21.75
N GLU A 84 -3.35 -4.68 -20.58
CA GLU A 84 -3.75 -5.93 -19.92
C GLU A 84 -5.10 -5.74 -19.24
N ILE A 85 -6.01 -6.71 -19.41
CA ILE A 85 -7.34 -6.69 -18.80
C ILE A 85 -7.43 -7.80 -17.76
N GLU A 86 -7.82 -7.43 -16.55
CA GLU A 86 -8.12 -8.36 -15.45
C GLU A 86 -9.58 -8.24 -15.06
N LEU A 87 -10.28 -9.37 -14.97
CA LEU A 87 -11.73 -9.41 -14.75
C LEU A 87 -12.05 -9.89 -13.34
N PHE A 88 -12.99 -9.21 -12.69
CA PHE A 88 -13.57 -9.59 -11.41
C PHE A 88 -15.06 -9.93 -11.59
N ASP A 89 -15.82 -10.10 -10.51
CA ASP A 89 -17.25 -10.43 -10.63
C ASP A 89 -18.08 -9.27 -11.23
N HIS A 90 -17.80 -8.04 -10.81
CA HIS A 90 -18.59 -6.85 -11.18
C HIS A 90 -17.79 -5.72 -11.82
N HIS A 91 -16.47 -5.77 -11.72
CA HIS A 91 -15.58 -4.74 -12.27
C HIS A 91 -14.42 -5.38 -13.04
N GLN A 92 -13.67 -4.56 -13.74
CA GLN A 92 -12.45 -4.96 -14.44
C GLN A 92 -11.37 -3.92 -14.22
N PHE A 93 -10.12 -4.36 -14.29
CA PHE A 93 -8.96 -3.50 -14.41
C PHE A 93 -8.48 -3.47 -15.84
N THR A 94 -8.17 -2.26 -16.30
CA THR A 94 -7.38 -2.04 -17.50
C THR A 94 -6.05 -1.47 -17.06
N LYS A 95 -4.98 -2.24 -17.26
CA LYS A 95 -3.62 -1.90 -16.79
C LYS A 95 -2.81 -1.34 -17.95
N PHE A 96 -2.29 -0.14 -17.76
CA PHE A 96 -1.40 0.53 -18.70
C PHE A 96 0.00 0.57 -18.11
N TYR A 97 0.98 0.06 -18.86
CA TYR A 97 2.37 0.03 -18.42
C TYR A 97 3.15 1.14 -19.12
N PHE A 98 3.76 2.03 -18.34
CA PHE A 98 4.63 3.10 -18.87
C PHE A 98 6.09 2.65 -18.90
N LYS A 99 6.86 3.13 -19.88
CA LYS A 99 8.29 2.86 -19.98
C LYS A 99 9.02 3.34 -18.73
N GLY A 100 9.84 2.49 -18.13
CA GLY A 100 10.62 2.83 -16.94
C GLY A 100 9.83 2.85 -15.62
N CYS A 101 8.51 2.63 -15.63
CA CYS A 101 7.71 2.42 -14.43
C CYS A 101 7.37 0.93 -14.27
N PRO A 102 7.78 0.26 -13.18
CA PRO A 102 7.45 -1.14 -12.96
C PRO A 102 5.99 -1.36 -12.55
N GLN A 103 5.34 -0.35 -11.97
CA GLN A 103 3.94 -0.45 -11.57
C GLN A 103 3.02 0.02 -12.70
N PRO A 104 1.88 -0.66 -12.94
CA PRO A 104 0.90 -0.24 -13.93
C PRO A 104 0.06 0.93 -13.42
N PHE A 105 -0.32 1.82 -14.33
CA PHE A 105 -1.45 2.73 -14.12
C PHE A 105 -2.74 1.96 -14.36
N ILE A 106 -3.53 1.79 -13.30
CA ILE A 106 -4.75 0.97 -13.34
C ILE A 106 -5.97 1.87 -13.45
N VAL A 107 -6.81 1.62 -14.46
CA VAL A 107 -8.17 2.16 -14.55
C VAL A 107 -9.17 1.05 -14.23
N ALA A 108 -9.82 1.16 -13.07
CA ALA A 108 -10.88 0.28 -12.64
C ALA A 108 -12.25 0.80 -13.10
N THR A 109 -12.97 -0.02 -13.85
CA THR A 109 -14.30 0.29 -14.40
C THR A 109 -15.29 -0.84 -14.09
N PRO A 110 -16.61 -0.61 -14.12
CA PRO A 110 -17.55 -1.72 -14.15
C PRO A 110 -17.24 -2.62 -15.35
N ARG A 111 -17.53 -3.90 -15.20
CA ARG A 111 -17.45 -4.85 -16.30
C ARG A 111 -18.28 -4.37 -17.47
N LEU A 112 -17.71 -4.42 -18.66
CA LEU A 112 -18.39 -3.94 -19.87
C LEU A 112 -19.49 -4.90 -20.32
N ASP A 113 -19.36 -6.19 -20.04
CA ASP A 113 -20.46 -7.13 -20.19
C ASP A 113 -21.54 -6.84 -19.14
N ASN A 114 -22.77 -6.60 -19.61
CA ASN A 114 -23.88 -6.19 -18.75
C ASN A 114 -23.56 -4.96 -17.87
N TYR A 115 -22.93 -3.97 -18.49
CA TYR A 115 -22.44 -2.76 -17.84
C TYR A 115 -23.41 -2.13 -16.85
N GLU A 116 -24.67 -1.91 -17.25
CA GLU A 116 -25.68 -1.26 -16.42
C GLU A 116 -25.91 -2.01 -15.10
N LYS A 117 -26.03 -3.34 -15.15
CA LYS A 117 -26.21 -4.17 -13.96
C LYS A 117 -25.00 -4.11 -13.03
N ASN A 118 -23.81 -4.18 -13.62
CA ASN A 118 -22.56 -4.13 -12.87
C ASN A 118 -22.33 -2.76 -12.23
N ARG A 119 -22.53 -1.68 -12.99
CA ARG A 119 -22.51 -0.29 -12.49
C ARG A 119 -23.48 -0.11 -11.33
N ASP A 120 -24.72 -0.56 -11.46
CA ASP A 120 -25.72 -0.42 -10.41
C ASP A 120 -25.35 -1.19 -9.14
N PHE A 121 -24.75 -2.37 -9.28
CA PHE A 121 -24.25 -3.14 -8.14
C PHE A 121 -23.08 -2.42 -7.44
N ILE A 122 -22.13 -1.91 -8.21
CA ILE A 122 -20.98 -1.16 -7.67
C ILE A 122 -21.42 0.15 -7.02
N TRP A 123 -22.35 0.88 -7.65
CA TRP A 123 -22.93 2.13 -7.13
C TRP A 123 -23.59 1.92 -5.78
N ARG A 124 -24.30 0.81 -5.60
CA ARG A 124 -24.92 0.46 -4.32
C ARG A 124 -23.90 0.37 -3.19
N ASN A 125 -22.68 -0.08 -3.50
CA ASN A 125 -21.56 -0.26 -2.58
C ASN A 125 -20.52 0.88 -2.61
N GLY A 126 -20.80 2.00 -3.29
CA GLY A 126 -19.91 3.18 -3.32
C GLY A 126 -18.50 2.90 -3.85
N LYS A 127 -18.36 2.03 -4.87
CA LYS A 127 -17.07 1.59 -5.46
C LYS A 127 -16.17 0.73 -4.56
N ASN A 128 -16.60 0.36 -3.35
CA ASN A 128 -15.76 -0.40 -2.41
C ASN A 128 -15.18 -1.72 -2.97
N LEU A 129 -15.88 -2.36 -3.91
CA LEU A 129 -15.37 -3.54 -4.62
C LEU A 129 -14.11 -3.23 -5.44
N MET A 130 -14.12 -2.13 -6.20
CA MET A 130 -12.96 -1.68 -6.99
C MET A 130 -11.81 -1.27 -6.08
N LEU A 131 -12.12 -0.51 -5.02
CA LEU A 131 -11.11 -0.02 -4.08
C LEU A 131 -10.42 -1.17 -3.34
N THR A 132 -11.16 -2.22 -2.98
CA THR A 132 -10.60 -3.42 -2.34
C THR A 132 -9.69 -4.17 -3.29
N SER A 133 -10.12 -4.42 -4.53
CA SER A 133 -9.26 -5.08 -5.53
C SER A 133 -8.04 -4.23 -5.91
N LEU A 134 -8.14 -2.89 -5.89
CA LEU A 134 -6.99 -2.01 -6.15
C LEU A 134 -5.94 -2.12 -5.03
N LYS A 135 -6.38 -2.24 -3.78
CA LYS A 135 -5.51 -2.48 -2.62
C LYS A 135 -4.72 -3.78 -2.76
N GLU A 136 -5.36 -4.84 -3.27
CA GLU A 136 -4.73 -6.14 -3.50
C GLU A 136 -3.73 -6.09 -4.67
N ALA A 137 -4.08 -5.37 -5.74
CA ALA A 137 -3.24 -5.25 -6.94
C ALA A 137 -2.00 -4.37 -6.72
N ILE A 138 -2.09 -3.31 -5.91
CA ILE A 138 -0.98 -2.40 -5.64
C ILE A 138 -0.77 -2.28 -4.12
N PRO A 139 -0.03 -3.22 -3.50
CA PRO A 139 0.30 -3.15 -2.08
C PRO A 139 1.03 -1.86 -1.73
N SER A 140 0.47 -1.11 -0.80
CA SER A 140 0.91 0.22 -0.42
C SER A 140 0.76 0.44 1.09
N SER A 141 1.59 1.34 1.64
CA SER A 141 1.47 1.78 3.04
C SER A 141 0.35 2.81 3.23
N GLU A 142 0.06 3.60 2.20
CA GLU A 142 -1.02 4.59 2.24
C GLU A 142 -1.85 4.53 0.97
N TYR A 143 -3.17 4.70 1.13
CA TYR A 143 -4.12 4.78 0.03
C TYR A 143 -4.96 6.03 0.22
N HIS A 144 -4.96 6.93 -0.77
CA HIS A 144 -5.71 8.18 -0.76
C HIS A 144 -6.79 8.10 -1.82
N TYR A 145 -8.05 8.18 -1.43
CA TYR A 145 -9.19 8.09 -2.34
C TYR A 145 -9.88 9.45 -2.48
N TYR A 146 -9.97 9.93 -3.71
CA TYR A 146 -10.56 11.21 -4.08
C TYR A 146 -11.82 10.96 -4.91
N ASP A 147 -12.97 11.46 -4.45
CA ASP A 147 -14.24 11.29 -5.15
C ASP A 147 -15.14 12.50 -4.89
N ASP A 148 -15.87 12.96 -5.89
CA ASP A 148 -16.79 14.11 -5.77
C ASP A 148 -18.17 13.69 -5.24
N THR A 149 -18.52 12.41 -5.37
CA THR A 149 -19.80 11.87 -4.97
C THR A 149 -19.81 11.57 -3.47
N GLU A 150 -20.65 12.28 -2.72
CA GLU A 150 -20.78 12.11 -1.27
C GLU A 150 -21.07 10.66 -0.86
N ARG A 151 -21.89 9.94 -1.64
CA ARG A 151 -22.18 8.52 -1.41
C ARG A 151 -20.91 7.66 -1.47
N CYS A 152 -20.12 7.78 -2.53
CA CYS A 152 -18.90 6.98 -2.72
C CYS A 152 -17.87 7.34 -1.64
N TYR A 153 -17.66 8.63 -1.41
CA TYR A 153 -16.82 9.15 -0.31
C TYR A 153 -17.21 8.56 1.06
N THR A 154 -18.50 8.61 1.41
CA THR A 154 -19.01 8.13 2.71
C THR A 154 -18.96 6.60 2.82
N GLN A 155 -19.21 5.87 1.73
CA GLN A 155 -19.14 4.40 1.74
C GLN A 155 -17.69 3.90 1.82
N ALA A 156 -16.74 4.60 1.22
CA ALA A 156 -15.32 4.29 1.32
C ALA A 156 -14.80 4.34 2.76
N TYR A 157 -15.48 5.06 3.65
CA TYR A 157 -15.16 5.05 5.08
C TYR A 157 -15.26 3.69 5.75
N LEU A 158 -16.11 2.82 5.22
CA LEU A 158 -16.26 1.45 5.72
C LEU A 158 -15.00 0.62 5.41
N LEU A 159 -14.18 1.08 4.45
CA LEU A 159 -12.88 0.53 4.18
C LEU A 159 -11.86 1.18 5.12
N ASN A 160 -11.52 0.45 6.18
CA ASN A 160 -10.53 0.84 7.18
C ASN A 160 -9.08 0.78 6.65
N PHE A 161 -8.81 1.35 5.47
CA PHE A 161 -7.45 1.48 4.92
C PHE A 161 -7.26 2.71 4.02
N LEU A 162 -8.31 3.51 3.78
CA LEU A 162 -8.28 4.69 2.93
C LEU A 162 -8.25 6.00 3.73
N TYR A 163 -7.36 6.90 3.36
CA TYR A 163 -7.60 8.34 3.54
C TYR A 163 -8.62 8.75 2.48
N CYS A 164 -9.74 9.31 2.89
CA CYS A 164 -10.81 9.68 1.97
C CYS A 164 -10.86 11.21 1.83
N TYR A 165 -11.05 11.69 0.61
CA TYR A 165 -11.10 13.11 0.27
C TYR A 165 -12.34 13.38 -0.58
N HIS A 166 -13.24 14.21 -0.07
CA HIS A 166 -14.41 14.65 -0.81
C HIS A 166 -14.03 15.82 -1.70
N VAL A 167 -14.02 15.61 -3.00
CA VAL A 167 -13.74 16.66 -3.98
C VAL A 167 -15.00 17.47 -4.26
N ASP A 168 -14.86 18.77 -4.47
CA ASP A 168 -15.97 19.60 -4.92
C ASP A 168 -16.16 19.45 -6.43
N GLY A 169 -17.12 18.62 -6.82
CA GLY A 169 -17.47 18.39 -8.21
C GLY A 169 -17.86 19.63 -9.00
N THR A 170 -18.38 20.67 -8.33
CA THR A 170 -18.92 21.87 -8.99
C THR A 170 -17.86 22.90 -9.36
N ARG A 171 -16.66 22.79 -8.80
CA ARG A 171 -15.57 23.74 -9.01
C ARG A 171 -14.72 23.38 -10.24
N PRO A 172 -14.28 24.37 -11.04
CA PRO A 172 -13.37 24.13 -12.16
C PRO A 172 -11.93 23.84 -11.71
N ASP A 173 -11.58 24.16 -10.46
CA ASP A 173 -10.33 23.78 -9.82
C ASP A 173 -10.48 22.54 -8.94
N PHE A 174 -9.42 21.73 -8.86
CA PHE A 174 -9.37 20.59 -7.95
C PHE A 174 -9.32 21.07 -6.51
N TYR A 175 -10.41 20.84 -5.79
CA TYR A 175 -10.58 21.31 -4.43
C TYR A 175 -11.17 20.22 -3.55
N VAL A 176 -10.47 19.89 -2.47
CA VAL A 176 -10.95 18.98 -1.43
C VAL A 176 -11.74 19.78 -0.40
N LYS A 177 -13.05 19.56 -0.34
CA LYS A 177 -13.94 20.27 0.60
C LYS A 177 -14.06 19.56 1.95
N ASP A 178 -13.85 18.25 2.00
CA ASP A 178 -13.83 17.48 3.23
C ASP A 178 -12.80 16.34 3.15
N LYS A 179 -12.28 15.91 4.30
CA LYS A 179 -11.31 14.82 4.38
C LYS A 179 -11.53 13.99 5.62
N ARG A 180 -11.37 12.68 5.48
CA ARG A 180 -11.34 11.73 6.60
C ARG A 180 -9.99 11.04 6.65
N GLN A 181 -9.40 11.09 7.84
CA GLN A 181 -8.14 10.41 8.13
C GLN A 181 -8.39 9.04 8.75
N LEU A 182 -7.40 8.16 8.59
CA LEU A 182 -7.35 6.88 9.27
C LEU A 182 -7.08 7.08 10.76
N GLY A 183 -7.63 6.19 11.58
CA GLY A 183 -7.25 6.12 12.98
C GLY A 183 -5.78 5.68 13.12
N PRO A 184 -5.04 6.15 14.14
CA PRO A 184 -3.61 5.85 14.30
C PRO A 184 -3.27 4.36 14.26
N GLY A 185 -4.09 3.49 14.86
CA GLY A 185 -3.85 2.04 14.88
C GLY A 185 -4.01 1.38 13.52
N ILE A 186 -4.98 1.83 12.71
CA ILE A 186 -5.17 1.34 11.34
C ILE A 186 -4.00 1.76 10.46
N GLU A 187 -3.59 3.03 10.58
CA GLU A 187 -2.45 3.55 9.85
C GLU A 187 -1.17 2.77 10.20
N LEU A 188 -0.92 2.51 11.49
CA LEU A 188 0.20 1.70 11.94
C LEU A 188 0.16 0.30 11.34
N ALA A 189 -1.01 -0.36 11.37
CA ALA A 189 -1.18 -1.69 10.80
C ALA A 189 -0.86 -1.71 9.30
N ASN A 190 -1.22 -0.67 8.54
CA ASN A 190 -0.88 -0.59 7.11
C ASN A 190 0.64 -0.46 6.89
N TYR A 191 1.32 0.40 7.66
CA TYR A 191 2.79 0.51 7.60
C TYR A 191 3.46 -0.82 7.90
N LEU A 192 3.04 -1.48 8.97
CA LEU A 192 3.60 -2.76 9.40
C LEU A 192 3.35 -3.88 8.38
N ASN A 193 2.16 -3.96 7.78
CA ASN A 193 1.88 -4.95 6.74
C ASN A 193 2.77 -4.73 5.50
N CYS A 194 2.93 -3.48 5.06
CA CYS A 194 3.79 -3.16 3.92
C CYS A 194 5.27 -3.52 4.21
N TYR A 195 5.76 -3.12 5.39
CA TYR A 195 7.12 -3.46 5.81
C TYR A 195 7.32 -4.96 6.00
N LEU A 196 6.31 -5.69 6.49
CA LEU A 196 6.37 -7.14 6.66
C LEU A 196 6.60 -7.86 5.33
N VAL A 197 5.87 -7.49 4.28
CA VAL A 197 6.06 -8.04 2.93
C VAL A 197 7.49 -7.77 2.44
N TYR A 198 7.94 -6.52 2.58
CA TYR A 198 9.32 -6.14 2.23
C TYR A 198 10.36 -6.96 3.01
N ALA A 199 10.25 -7.03 4.33
CA ALA A 199 11.17 -7.74 5.22
C ALA A 199 11.25 -9.23 4.89
N GLN A 200 10.11 -9.86 4.58
CA GLN A 200 10.05 -11.26 4.18
C GLN A 200 10.76 -11.50 2.84
N GLU A 201 10.54 -10.65 1.84
CA GLU A 201 11.21 -10.77 0.54
C GLU A 201 12.72 -10.47 0.64
N LYS A 202 13.11 -9.48 1.43
CA LYS A 202 14.52 -9.17 1.70
C LYS A 202 15.22 -10.34 2.38
N LEU A 203 14.62 -10.92 3.42
CA LEU A 203 15.16 -12.07 4.12
C LEU A 203 15.26 -13.32 3.23
N LYS A 204 14.30 -13.54 2.33
CA LYS A 204 14.37 -14.62 1.32
C LYS A 204 15.55 -14.41 0.37
N THR A 205 15.81 -13.17 -0.03
CA THR A 205 16.90 -12.83 -0.96
C THR A 205 18.27 -13.01 -0.29
N LEU A 206 18.45 -12.46 0.92
CA LEU A 206 19.68 -12.62 1.70
C LEU A 206 20.02 -14.09 1.95
N ARG A 207 19.03 -14.93 2.30
CA ARG A 207 19.24 -16.38 2.50
C ARG A 207 19.65 -17.11 1.22
N LYS A 208 19.17 -16.69 0.05
CA LYS A 208 19.57 -17.27 -1.25
C LYS A 208 21.00 -16.89 -1.61
N GLU A 209 21.41 -15.66 -1.30
CA GLU A 209 22.77 -15.17 -1.52
C GLU A 209 23.78 -15.88 -0.60
N ASP A 210 23.44 -16.06 0.68
CA ASP A 210 24.26 -16.83 1.63
C ASP A 210 24.46 -18.29 1.19
N SER A 211 23.42 -18.92 0.64
CA SER A 211 23.53 -20.31 0.16
C SER A 211 24.31 -20.44 -1.14
N MET A 212 24.28 -19.42 -2.01
CA MET A 212 25.13 -19.37 -3.21
C MET A 212 26.60 -19.04 -2.88
N SER A 213 26.86 -18.17 -1.90
CA SER A 213 28.22 -17.83 -1.46
C SER A 213 28.90 -19.04 -0.79
N GLN A 214 28.17 -19.77 0.07
CA GLN A 214 28.66 -21.00 0.70
C GLN A 214 28.94 -22.12 -0.32
N LEU A 215 28.15 -22.21 -1.39
CA LEU A 215 28.41 -23.14 -2.50
C LEU A 215 29.66 -22.73 -3.28
N GLY A 216 29.85 -21.43 -3.54
CA GLY A 216 31.04 -20.88 -4.17
C GLY A 216 32.32 -21.07 -3.34
N GLU A 217 32.24 -20.89 -2.03
CA GLU A 217 33.33 -21.15 -1.08
C GLU A 217 33.64 -22.64 -0.96
N SER A 218 32.61 -23.50 -0.93
CA SER A 218 32.78 -24.95 -0.94
C SER A 218 33.43 -25.45 -2.23
N LEU A 219 33.07 -24.87 -3.38
CA LEU A 219 33.69 -25.18 -4.68
C LEU A 219 35.14 -24.67 -4.77
N ARG A 220 35.46 -23.51 -4.18
CA ARG A 220 36.85 -23.02 -4.05
C ARG A 220 37.67 -23.88 -3.08
N ALA A 221 37.09 -24.29 -1.95
CA ALA A 221 37.74 -25.22 -1.03
C ALA A 221 38.03 -26.58 -1.70
N LEU A 222 37.13 -27.05 -2.57
CA LEU A 222 37.33 -28.26 -3.37
C LEU A 222 38.36 -28.07 -4.51
N SER A 223 38.53 -26.86 -5.06
CA SER A 223 39.58 -26.61 -6.07
C SER A 223 40.99 -26.58 -5.48
N ILE A 224 41.14 -26.26 -4.19
CA ILE A 224 42.44 -26.30 -3.48
C ILE A 224 42.94 -27.75 -3.33
N TYR A 225 42.04 -28.74 -3.27
CA TYR A 225 42.40 -30.16 -3.20
C TYR A 225 42.73 -30.80 -4.56
N ASN A 226 42.68 -30.06 -5.67
CA ASN A 226 42.91 -30.59 -7.02
C ASN A 226 44.17 -30.06 -7.72
N THR A 227 45.05 -29.35 -7.01
CA THR A 227 46.38 -28.95 -7.51
C THR A 227 47.48 -29.55 -6.65
N SER A 228 47.80 -30.82 -6.92
CA SER A 228 49.15 -31.33 -6.66
C SER A 228 49.99 -31.13 -7.91
N GLU A 229 51.17 -30.55 -7.70
CA GLU A 229 52.30 -30.37 -8.62
C GLU A 229 52.35 -29.06 -9.42
N GLY A 230 53.09 -28.10 -8.87
CA GLY A 230 53.61 -26.96 -9.63
C GLY A 230 54.01 -25.81 -8.72
N LYS A 231 55.29 -25.76 -8.35
CA LYS A 231 55.92 -24.64 -7.64
C LYS A 231 55.56 -23.31 -8.34
N GLU A 232 54.91 -22.39 -7.65
CA GLU A 232 55.18 -20.95 -7.76
C GLU A 232 54.53 -20.15 -6.63
N LYS A 233 55.21 -19.07 -6.28
CA LYS A 233 55.10 -18.25 -5.06
C LYS A 233 53.68 -17.89 -4.62
N GLU A 234 53.39 -18.16 -3.35
CA GLU A 234 52.31 -17.54 -2.58
C GLU A 234 52.43 -16.02 -2.64
N LYS A 235 51.53 -15.39 -3.41
CA LYS A 235 50.95 -14.12 -2.99
C LYS A 235 49.72 -14.49 -2.19
N GLU A 236 49.78 -14.30 -0.87
CA GLU A 236 48.59 -14.15 -0.04
C GLU A 236 47.73 -13.06 -0.70
N LEU A 237 46.67 -13.45 -1.40
CA LEU A 237 45.55 -12.56 -1.61
C LEU A 237 44.85 -12.48 -0.25
N GLU A 238 45.18 -11.44 0.52
CA GLU A 238 44.31 -11.01 1.60
C GLU A 238 42.90 -10.85 1.02
N PRO A 239 41.86 -11.46 1.63
CA PRO A 239 40.50 -11.16 1.24
C PRO A 239 40.31 -9.67 1.46
N SER A 240 40.07 -8.93 0.36
CA SER A 240 39.84 -7.48 0.40
C SER A 240 38.85 -7.16 1.50
N SER A 241 39.28 -6.35 2.48
CA SER A 241 38.55 -6.04 3.72
C SER A 241 37.10 -5.61 3.49
N GLU A 242 36.78 -5.08 2.31
CA GLU A 242 35.43 -4.72 1.87
C GLU A 242 34.46 -5.92 1.81
N LEU A 243 34.89 -7.08 1.28
CA LEU A 243 34.04 -8.27 1.17
C LEU A 243 33.68 -8.88 2.54
N VAL A 244 34.58 -8.73 3.52
CA VAL A 244 34.37 -9.21 4.90
C VAL A 244 33.43 -8.27 5.67
N VAL A 245 33.42 -6.98 5.33
CA VAL A 245 32.51 -5.99 5.92
C VAL A 245 31.10 -6.18 5.38
N GLU A 246 30.93 -6.31 4.06
CA GLU A 246 29.62 -6.54 3.42
C GLU A 246 28.94 -7.82 3.92
N ALA A 247 29.69 -8.92 4.09
CA ALA A 247 29.14 -10.18 4.61
C ALA A 247 28.70 -10.08 6.08
N LYS A 248 29.40 -9.28 6.90
CA LYS A 248 29.01 -9.05 8.30
C LYS A 248 27.77 -8.16 8.41
N GLU A 249 27.66 -7.14 7.57
CA GLU A 249 26.48 -6.26 7.51
C GLU A 249 25.24 -7.02 7.04
N ALA A 250 25.34 -7.85 6.00
CA ALA A 250 24.25 -8.70 5.53
C ALA A 250 23.80 -9.72 6.58
N SER A 251 24.76 -10.31 7.33
CA SER A 251 24.46 -11.25 8.42
C SER A 251 23.76 -10.58 9.60
N GLN A 252 24.18 -9.38 9.99
CA GLN A 252 23.52 -8.59 11.04
C GLN A 252 22.12 -8.15 10.64
N GLU A 253 21.94 -7.70 9.40
CA GLU A 253 20.65 -7.31 8.87
C GLU A 253 19.67 -8.50 8.80
N SER A 254 20.11 -9.65 8.31
CA SER A 254 19.32 -10.89 8.30
C SER A 254 18.90 -11.31 9.71
N SER A 255 19.80 -11.19 10.69
CA SER A 255 19.51 -11.47 12.10
C SER A 255 18.46 -10.51 12.68
N LEU A 256 18.56 -9.22 12.37
CA LEU A 256 17.59 -8.21 12.82
C LEU A 256 16.20 -8.48 12.24
N LEU A 257 16.10 -8.68 10.92
CA LEU A 257 14.82 -8.97 10.25
C LEU A 257 14.15 -10.24 10.81
N ALA A 258 14.94 -11.28 11.07
CA ALA A 258 14.43 -12.53 11.65
C ALA A 258 13.83 -12.34 13.05
N LYS A 259 14.30 -11.36 13.82
CA LYS A 259 13.75 -10.99 15.14
C LYS A 259 12.58 -10.02 15.05
N GLN A 260 12.62 -9.07 14.10
CA GLN A 260 11.56 -8.08 13.91
C GLN A 260 10.26 -8.70 13.38
N ILE A 261 10.34 -9.62 12.40
CA ILE A 261 9.16 -10.18 11.73
C ILE A 261 8.13 -10.77 12.72
N PRO A 262 8.50 -11.62 13.70
CA PRO A 262 7.54 -12.13 14.69
C PRO A 262 6.87 -11.04 15.53
N VAL A 263 7.61 -9.98 15.91
CA VAL A 263 7.07 -8.86 16.69
C VAL A 263 6.08 -8.06 15.84
N ILE A 264 6.41 -7.81 14.57
CA ILE A 264 5.52 -7.12 13.61
C ILE A 264 4.21 -7.88 13.47
N ILE A 265 4.25 -9.21 13.30
CA ILE A 265 3.06 -10.05 13.19
C ILE A 265 2.19 -9.95 14.44
N LYS A 266 2.77 -10.12 15.63
CA LYS A 266 2.06 -9.97 16.90
C LYS A 266 1.42 -8.60 17.06
N LEU A 267 2.12 -7.54 16.66
CA LEU A 267 1.60 -6.18 16.73
C LEU A 267 0.44 -5.96 15.76
N ILE A 268 0.52 -6.46 14.53
CA ILE A 268 -0.60 -6.43 13.58
C ILE A 268 -1.81 -7.19 14.13
N GLU A 269 -1.61 -8.37 14.72
CA GLU A 269 -2.67 -9.16 15.35
C GLU A 269 -3.31 -8.41 16.53
N PHE A 270 -2.50 -7.77 17.38
CA PHE A 270 -3.00 -6.93 18.47
C PHE A 270 -3.82 -5.74 17.97
N LEU A 271 -3.39 -5.06 16.90
CA LEU A 271 -4.09 -3.91 16.33
C LEU A 271 -5.44 -4.32 15.70
N ASN A 272 -5.50 -5.52 15.11
CA ASN A 272 -6.69 -6.04 14.42
C ASN A 272 -7.64 -6.86 15.30
N SER A 273 -7.33 -7.04 16.59
CA SER A 273 -8.13 -7.82 17.53
C SER A 273 -8.52 -7.01 18.78
N MET A 274 -9.28 -7.63 19.68
CA MET A 274 -9.54 -7.10 21.02
C MET A 274 -8.53 -7.60 22.06
N SER A 275 -7.40 -8.18 21.65
CA SER A 275 -6.40 -8.70 22.59
C SER A 275 -5.91 -7.62 23.56
N THR A 276 -5.73 -8.03 24.81
CA THR A 276 -5.14 -7.25 25.91
C THR A 276 -3.73 -7.71 26.25
N ASP A 277 -3.19 -8.68 25.50
CA ASP A 277 -1.89 -9.29 25.76
C ASP A 277 -0.75 -8.29 25.59
N ALA A 278 0.30 -8.44 26.41
CA ALA A 278 1.52 -7.69 26.25
C ALA A 278 2.27 -8.12 24.98
N ILE A 279 2.81 -7.14 24.25
CA ILE A 279 3.65 -7.39 23.08
C ILE A 279 5.11 -7.31 23.52
N GLU A 280 5.76 -8.46 23.66
CA GLU A 280 7.19 -8.54 23.94
C GLU A 280 8.02 -8.16 22.70
N GLY A 281 9.12 -7.43 22.90
CA GLY A 281 10.07 -7.11 21.84
C GLY A 281 9.75 -5.85 21.03
N LEU A 282 8.85 -4.97 21.49
CA LEU A 282 8.51 -3.72 20.79
C LEU A 282 9.73 -2.82 20.54
N GLU A 283 10.75 -2.88 21.39
CA GLU A 283 12.00 -2.16 21.24
C GLU A 283 12.71 -2.48 19.93
N LEU A 284 12.56 -3.71 19.41
CA LEU A 284 13.15 -4.15 18.14
C LEU A 284 12.58 -3.39 16.94
N LEU A 285 11.40 -2.77 17.06
CA LEU A 285 10.79 -1.99 15.99
C LEU A 285 11.41 -0.59 15.84
N ASN A 286 12.19 -0.14 16.84
CA ASN A 286 12.96 1.10 16.80
C ASN A 286 14.38 0.88 16.23
N GLU A 287 14.62 -0.23 15.53
CA GLU A 287 15.92 -0.54 14.94
C GLU A 287 15.85 -0.66 13.40
N GLY A 288 16.96 -0.36 12.73
CA GLY A 288 17.15 -0.58 11.30
C GLY A 288 16.21 0.27 10.42
N GLU A 289 15.74 -0.31 9.32
CA GLU A 289 14.93 0.41 8.33
C GLU A 289 13.49 0.69 8.79
N LEU A 290 13.02 0.03 9.87
CA LEU A 290 11.68 0.23 10.42
C LEU A 290 11.60 1.46 11.32
N GLU A 291 12.68 1.81 12.02
CA GLU A 291 12.75 2.97 12.93
C GLU A 291 12.20 4.27 12.32
N PRO A 292 12.65 4.73 11.13
CA PRO A 292 12.15 5.99 10.55
C PRO A 292 10.65 5.92 10.20
N ILE A 293 10.12 4.74 9.88
CA ILE A 293 8.68 4.54 9.59
C ILE A 293 7.87 4.69 10.88
N ILE A 294 8.30 4.03 11.96
CA ILE A 294 7.66 4.14 13.28
C ILE A 294 7.73 5.57 13.78
N LYS A 295 8.90 6.22 13.72
CA LYS A 295 9.06 7.62 14.16
C LYS A 295 8.18 8.58 13.38
N LYS A 296 8.05 8.40 12.07
CA LYS A 296 7.12 9.19 11.25
C LYS A 296 5.67 8.99 11.69
N TRP A 297 5.27 7.76 11.97
CA TRP A 297 3.95 7.47 12.50
C TRP A 297 3.74 8.09 13.89
N GLU A 298 4.69 7.99 14.81
CA GLU A 298 4.60 8.58 16.16
C GLU A 298 4.40 10.09 16.13
N ILE A 299 5.13 10.79 15.25
CA ILE A 299 4.97 12.24 15.05
C ILE A 299 3.56 12.56 14.57
N LYS A 300 3.03 11.80 13.59
CA LYS A 300 1.70 12.04 13.03
C LYS A 300 0.56 11.67 13.98
N ALA A 301 0.74 10.61 14.76
CA ALA A 301 -0.21 10.14 15.76
C ALA A 301 -0.16 10.96 17.06
N GLU A 302 0.85 11.84 17.21
CA GLU A 302 1.11 12.63 18.41
C GLU A 302 1.25 11.76 19.68
N THR A 303 1.79 10.55 19.53
CA THR A 303 2.03 9.58 20.63
C THR A 303 3.21 8.67 20.29
N SER A 304 3.92 8.18 21.32
CA SER A 304 4.84 7.07 21.12
C SER A 304 4.10 5.75 20.91
N LEU A 305 4.77 4.78 20.27
CA LEU A 305 4.24 3.43 20.05
C LEU A 305 3.91 2.77 21.38
N GLU A 306 4.82 2.82 22.35
CA GLU A 306 4.61 2.23 23.68
C GLU A 306 3.39 2.81 24.39
N ASN A 307 3.22 4.14 24.38
CA ASN A 307 2.08 4.79 24.99
C ASN A 307 0.78 4.43 24.27
N TYR A 308 0.79 4.36 22.94
CA TYR A 308 -0.39 4.00 22.15
C TYR A 308 -0.86 2.57 22.46
N ILE A 309 0.07 1.61 22.53
CA ILE A 309 -0.25 0.21 22.88
C ILE A 309 -0.77 0.12 24.31
N SER A 310 -0.08 0.76 25.26
CA SER A 310 -0.51 0.76 26.67
C SER A 310 -1.90 1.38 26.86
N GLN A 311 -2.18 2.50 26.18
CA GLN A 311 -3.49 3.14 26.27
C GLN A 311 -4.58 2.30 25.61
N THR A 312 -4.30 1.70 24.46
CA THR A 312 -5.21 0.77 23.78
C THR A 312 -5.57 -0.41 24.68
N GLN A 313 -4.58 -1.03 25.33
CA GLN A 313 -4.80 -2.12 26.28
C GLN A 313 -5.69 -1.68 27.45
N LYS A 314 -5.37 -0.55 28.10
CA LYS A 314 -6.18 -0.01 29.21
C LYS A 314 -7.63 0.25 28.80
N ASN A 315 -7.84 0.82 27.62
CA ASN A 315 -9.18 1.09 27.09
C ASN A 315 -9.97 -0.19 26.84
N ARG A 316 -9.31 -1.25 26.32
CA ARG A 316 -9.95 -2.56 26.09
C ARG A 316 -10.33 -3.25 27.40
N ILE A 317 -9.43 -3.27 28.39
CA ILE A 317 -9.70 -3.83 29.73
C ILE A 317 -10.88 -3.10 30.39
N ALA A 318 -10.89 -1.76 30.36
CA ALA A 318 -11.97 -0.97 30.94
C ALA A 318 -13.33 -1.23 30.25
N ALA A 319 -13.34 -1.49 28.93
CA ALA A 319 -14.55 -1.83 28.21
C ALA A 319 -15.07 -3.24 28.55
N GLU A 320 -14.18 -4.20 28.81
CA GLU A 320 -14.54 -5.54 29.29
C GLU A 320 -15.15 -5.51 30.70
N GLU A 321 -14.59 -4.70 31.60
CA GLU A 321 -15.11 -4.51 32.96
C GLU A 321 -16.51 -3.88 32.95
N TYR A 322 -16.76 -2.90 32.07
CA TYR A 322 -18.07 -2.24 31.96
C TYR A 322 -19.19 -3.16 31.43
N HIS A 323 -18.86 -4.13 30.57
CA HIS A 323 -19.81 -5.13 30.10
C HIS A 323 -20.11 -6.23 31.12
N SER A 324 -19.25 -6.43 32.12
CA SER A 324 -19.46 -7.40 33.20
C SER A 324 -20.47 -6.92 34.26
N ASP A 325 -20.70 -5.62 34.40
CA ASP A 325 -21.56 -5.06 35.47
C ASP A 325 -23.04 -4.95 35.05
N ASP A 326 -23.35 -4.89 33.75
CA ASP A 326 -24.73 -4.77 33.26
C ASP A 326 -25.51 -6.10 33.25
N ASP A 327 -24.83 -7.25 33.37
CA ASP A 327 -25.47 -8.57 33.51
C ASP A 327 -26.10 -8.78 34.91
N HIS A 328 -26.03 -7.80 35.80
CA HIS A 328 -26.58 -7.86 37.17
C HIS A 328 -27.95 -7.18 37.37
N TYR A 329 -28.60 -6.65 36.32
CA TYR A 329 -29.90 -5.97 36.43
C TYR A 329 -31.10 -6.63 35.73
N GLU A 330 -31.07 -7.93 35.45
CA GLU A 330 -32.28 -8.70 35.13
C GLU A 330 -32.48 -9.88 36.11
N ASN A 331 -32.75 -9.56 37.39
CA ASN A 331 -33.55 -10.43 38.28
C ASN A 331 -33.78 -9.76 39.64
N SER A 332 -34.59 -8.71 39.68
CA SER A 332 -35.36 -8.45 40.90
C SER A 332 -36.60 -7.59 40.63
N SER A 333 -37.73 -8.14 41.07
CA SER A 333 -39.03 -7.50 41.26
C SER A 333 -39.87 -7.16 40.03
N PHE A 334 -40.80 -8.05 39.67
CA PHE A 334 -42.24 -7.72 39.69
C PHE A 334 -43.06 -9.01 39.88
N LEU A 335 -43.12 -9.47 41.13
CA LEU A 335 -44.28 -10.17 41.69
C LEU A 335 -44.82 -9.26 42.79
N GLY A 336 -46.04 -8.77 42.57
CA GLY A 336 -46.78 -7.86 43.44
C GLY A 336 -48.07 -7.44 42.76
#